data_AF-A0A6B3CVR6-F1
#
_entry.id   AF-A0A6B3CVR6-F1
#
_cell.length_a   1.000
_cell.length_b   1.000
_cell.length_c   1.000
_cell.angle_alpha   90.00
_cell.angle_beta   90.00
_cell.angle_gamma   90.00
#
_symmetry.space_group_name_H-M   'P 1'
#
loop_
_entity.id
_entity.type
_entity.pdbx_description
1 polymer ?
#
loop_
_entity_poly.entity_id
_entity_poly.type
_entity_poly.pdbx_seq_one_letter_code
_entity_poly.pdbx_strand_id
1 'polypeptide(L)'
;ISFNYLGQFDGTFAGGFADSLGMAGYDTSPVNRRPYLIDVVGHVRDGRLRMQWTYSPSAHREETVREVAERTLGVLSALTEEARRPQVQGYTPSDWELSGLD
;
A
#
# COMPACT_ATOMS: atom_id res chain seq x y z
N ILE A 1 0.75 -8.46 11.01
CA ILE A 1 0.59 -7.86 9.66
C ILE A 1 1.70 -6.83 9.50
N SER A 2 2.26 -6.68 8.30
CA SER A 2 3.24 -5.65 7.94
C SER A 2 2.69 -4.80 6.80
N PHE A 3 2.99 -3.50 6.85
CA PHE A 3 2.65 -2.53 5.81
C PHE A 3 3.86 -1.63 5.58
N ASN A 4 4.26 -1.47 4.32
CA ASN A 4 5.36 -0.61 3.92
C ASN A 4 5.00 0.18 2.65
N TYR A 5 5.15 1.49 2.69
CA TYR A 5 4.97 2.36 1.52
C TYR A 5 6.34 2.86 1.05
N LEU A 6 6.77 2.39 -0.13
CA LEU A 6 8.09 2.68 -0.69
C LEU A 6 8.20 4.11 -1.27
N GLY A 7 7.08 4.83 -1.39
CA GLY A 7 7.03 6.16 -1.97
C GLY A 7 6.61 6.16 -3.44
N GLN A 8 6.94 7.26 -4.11
CA GLN A 8 6.56 7.54 -5.49
C GLN A 8 7.80 7.54 -6.39
N PHE A 9 7.75 6.73 -7.45
CA PHE A 9 8.84 6.52 -8.41
C PHE A 9 8.67 7.30 -9.72
N ASP A 10 7.79 8.30 -9.75
CA ASP A 10 7.51 9.14 -10.93
C ASP A 10 8.59 10.22 -11.19
N GLY A 11 9.62 10.28 -10.35
CA GLY A 11 10.75 11.19 -10.51
C GLY A 11 11.83 10.63 -11.42
N THR A 12 12.59 11.50 -12.09
CA THR A 12 13.88 11.13 -12.67
C THR A 12 14.78 10.63 -11.56
N PHE A 13 15.11 9.34 -11.56
CA PHE A 13 16.18 8.82 -10.71
C PHE A 13 17.47 9.56 -11.08
N ALA A 14 17.84 10.55 -10.26
CA ALA A 14 19.09 11.28 -10.39
C ALA A 14 20.26 10.38 -9.94
N GLY A 15 20.53 9.34 -10.73
CA GLY A 15 21.60 8.39 -10.48
C GLY A 15 21.19 6.97 -10.83
N GLY A 16 21.81 6.43 -11.88
CA GLY A 16 22.22 5.03 -12.14
C GLY A 16 21.24 3.86 -11.99
N PHE A 17 20.11 4.00 -11.31
CA PHE A 17 19.16 2.92 -11.07
C PHE A 17 18.15 2.89 -12.22
N ALA A 18 18.30 1.88 -13.08
CA ALA A 18 17.34 1.57 -14.11
C ALA A 18 16.22 0.71 -13.52
N ASP A 19 14.99 1.07 -13.84
CA ASP A 19 13.80 0.37 -13.39
C ASP A 19 13.68 -0.97 -14.13
N SER A 20 13.73 -2.11 -13.41
CA SER A 20 13.61 -3.42 -14.04
C SER A 20 12.14 -3.76 -14.27
N LEU A 21 11.71 -3.89 -15.53
CA LEU A 21 10.37 -4.36 -15.92
C LEU A 21 10.13 -5.86 -15.66
N GLY A 22 11.09 -6.56 -15.06
CA GLY A 22 10.97 -7.96 -14.74
C GLY A 22 10.08 -8.18 -13.53
N MET A 23 9.40 -9.35 -13.47
CA MET A 23 9.01 -9.89 -12.17
C MET A 23 10.30 -10.04 -11.37
N ALA A 24 10.57 -9.11 -10.46
CA ALA A 24 11.40 -9.42 -9.33
C ALA A 24 10.79 -10.70 -8.75
N GLY A 25 11.58 -11.77 -8.68
CA GLY A 25 11.15 -12.96 -7.96
C GLY A 25 10.77 -12.57 -6.53
N TYR A 26 10.29 -13.52 -5.74
CA TYR A 26 10.05 -13.22 -4.34
C TYR A 26 11.30 -12.61 -3.70
N ASP A 27 11.17 -11.40 -3.13
CA ASP A 27 12.22 -10.73 -2.36
C ASP A 27 12.68 -11.56 -1.14
N THR A 28 11.95 -12.65 -0.87
CA THR A 28 12.17 -13.56 0.23
C THR A 28 12.23 -15.01 -0.28
N SER A 29 13.16 -15.78 0.28
CA SER A 29 13.26 -17.21 0.01
C SER A 29 11.96 -17.94 0.40
N PRO A 30 11.52 -18.96 -0.37
CA PRO A 30 10.35 -19.76 -0.03
C PRO A 30 10.42 -20.46 1.33
N VAL A 31 11.64 -20.72 1.83
CA VAL A 31 11.87 -21.34 3.15
C VAL A 31 12.06 -20.31 4.27
N ASN A 32 11.99 -19.02 3.96
CA ASN A 32 12.15 -17.99 4.98
C ASN A 32 10.98 -18.01 5.96
N ARG A 33 11.27 -17.95 7.25
CA ARG A 33 10.23 -17.86 8.27
C ARG A 33 9.62 -16.48 8.21
N ARG A 34 8.42 -16.38 7.62
CA ARG A 34 7.71 -15.10 7.48
C ARG A 34 7.38 -14.53 8.88
N PRO A 35 7.88 -13.34 9.24
CA PRO A 35 7.55 -12.72 10.54
C PRO A 35 6.09 -12.27 10.60
N TYR A 36 5.42 -12.10 9.45
CA TYR A 36 4.04 -11.64 9.35
C TYR A 36 3.21 -12.57 8.44
N LEU A 37 1.96 -12.83 8.83
CA LEU A 37 1.01 -13.64 8.05
C LEU A 37 0.47 -12.94 6.80
N ILE A 38 0.48 -11.60 6.83
CA ILE A 38 0.14 -10.70 5.72
C ILE A 38 1.19 -9.60 5.71
N ASP A 39 1.74 -9.33 4.53
CA ASP A 39 2.68 -8.25 4.24
C ASP A 39 2.17 -7.46 3.02
N VAL A 40 2.11 -6.14 3.17
CA VAL A 40 1.56 -5.23 2.17
C VAL A 40 2.61 -4.20 1.79
N VAL A 41 2.99 -4.18 0.51
CA VAL A 41 3.98 -3.24 -0.01
C VAL A 41 3.32 -2.33 -1.04
N GLY A 42 3.31 -1.02 -0.78
CA GLY A 42 2.72 0.00 -1.63
C GLY A 42 3.76 0.88 -2.32
N HIS A 43 3.48 1.31 -3.54
CA HIS A 43 4.25 2.36 -4.22
C HIS A 43 3.38 3.08 -5.27
N VAL A 44 3.78 4.29 -5.65
CA VAL A 44 3.18 5.02 -6.78
C VAL A 44 4.15 5.00 -7.96
N ARG A 45 3.64 4.60 -9.13
CA ARG A 45 4.37 4.65 -10.39
C ARG A 45 3.42 4.96 -11.56
N ASP A 46 3.87 5.80 -12.48
CA ASP A 46 3.11 6.42 -13.56
C ASP A 46 1.81 7.07 -13.04
N GLY A 47 1.90 7.74 -11.88
CA GLY A 47 0.74 8.37 -11.21
C GLY A 47 -0.29 7.37 -10.66
N ARG A 48 0.05 6.07 -10.56
CA ARG A 48 -0.85 5.02 -10.09
C ARG A 48 -0.31 4.35 -8.84
N LEU A 49 -1.14 4.31 -7.80
CA LEU A 49 -0.89 3.49 -6.61
C LEU A 49 -0.99 2.00 -6.97
N ARG A 50 0.04 1.23 -6.60
CA ARG A 50 0.05 -0.23 -6.63
C ARG A 50 0.29 -0.75 -5.22
N MET A 51 -0.46 -1.77 -4.83
CA MET A 51 -0.32 -2.44 -3.54
C MET A 51 -0.16 -3.94 -3.78
N GLN A 52 0.98 -4.50 -3.38
CA GLN A 52 1.22 -5.93 -3.41
C GLN A 52 0.85 -6.54 -2.07
N TRP A 53 0.01 -7.56 -2.10
CA TRP A 53 -0.43 -8.30 -0.92
C TRP A 53 0.18 -9.69 -0.93
N THR A 54 1.08 -9.94 0.01
CA THR A 54 1.70 -11.25 0.21
C THR A 54 1.14 -11.87 1.47
N TYR A 55 0.68 -13.11 1.41
CA TYR A 55 0.05 -13.78 2.55
C TYR A 55 0.49 -15.24 2.68
N SER A 56 0.30 -15.80 3.88
CA SER A 56 0.54 -17.22 4.13
C SER A 56 -0.68 -18.06 3.68
N PRO A 57 -0.57 -18.93 2.67
CA PRO A 57 -1.71 -19.74 2.20
C PRO A 57 -2.16 -20.80 3.21
N SER A 58 -1.31 -21.14 4.19
CA SER A 58 -1.69 -22.01 5.32
C SER A 58 -2.58 -21.32 6.36
N ALA A 59 -2.63 -19.98 6.36
CA ALA A 59 -3.39 -19.19 7.33
C ALA A 59 -4.57 -18.45 6.70
N HIS A 60 -4.48 -18.10 5.41
CA HIS A 60 -5.48 -17.30 4.71
C HIS A 60 -5.84 -17.89 3.36
N ARG A 61 -7.13 -17.80 3.01
CA ARG A 61 -7.64 -18.05 1.66
C ARG A 61 -7.42 -16.83 0.78
N GLU A 62 -7.13 -17.05 -0.49
CA GLU A 62 -6.91 -15.97 -1.45
C GLU A 62 -8.12 -15.03 -1.52
N GLU A 63 -9.33 -15.58 -1.52
CA GLU A 63 -10.57 -14.82 -1.62
C GLU A 63 -10.70 -13.80 -0.49
N THR A 64 -10.32 -14.20 0.72
CA THR A 64 -10.38 -13.33 1.89
C THR A 64 -9.36 -12.19 1.79
N VAL A 65 -8.15 -12.47 1.33
CA VAL A 65 -7.11 -11.43 1.17
C VAL A 65 -7.48 -10.47 0.04
N ARG A 66 -8.03 -11.00 -1.06
CA ARG A 66 -8.51 -10.21 -2.19
C ARG A 66 -9.68 -9.30 -1.82
N GLU A 67 -10.66 -9.79 -1.07
CA GLU A 67 -11.77 -8.97 -0.56
C GLU A 67 -11.26 -7.81 0.31
N VAL A 68 -10.29 -8.06 1.18
CA VAL A 68 -9.67 -7.01 2.00
C VAL A 68 -8.91 -6.01 1.12
N ALA A 69 -8.13 -6.47 0.14
CA ALA A 69 -7.39 -5.60 -0.77
C ALA A 69 -8.33 -4.70 -1.59
N GLU A 70 -9.43 -5.24 -2.10
CA GLU A 70 -10.45 -4.49 -2.85
C GLU A 70 -11.14 -3.45 -1.96
N ARG A 71 -11.49 -3.81 -0.71
CA ARG A 71 -12.03 -2.87 0.28
C ARG A 71 -11.05 -1.76 0.61
N THR A 72 -9.77 -2.07 0.76
CA THR A 72 -8.72 -1.06 0.99
C THR A 72 -8.67 -0.07 -0.18
N LEU A 73 -8.70 -0.54 -1.43
CA LEU A 73 -8.76 0.35 -2.59
C LEU A 73 -10.02 1.23 -2.57
N GLY A 74 -11.19 0.66 -2.26
CA GLY A 74 -12.44 1.42 -2.16
C GLY A 74 -12.38 2.53 -1.10
N VAL A 75 -11.80 2.25 0.07
CA VAL A 75 -11.61 3.25 1.13
C VAL A 75 -10.65 4.34 0.69
N LEU A 76 -9.51 4.00 0.09
CA LEU A 76 -8.53 4.98 -0.41
C LEU A 76 -9.11 5.89 -1.50
N SER A 77 -9.93 5.33 -2.40
CA SER A 77 -10.66 6.12 -3.40
C SER A 77 -11.64 7.09 -2.74
N ALA A 78 -12.43 6.62 -1.77
CA ALA A 78 -13.37 7.48 -1.05
C ALA A 78 -12.67 8.62 -0.31
N LEU A 79 -11.54 8.34 0.36
CA LEU A 79 -10.72 9.36 1.03
C LEU A 79 -10.16 10.38 0.05
N THR A 80 -9.73 9.94 -1.13
CA THR A 80 -9.22 10.84 -2.18
C THR A 80 -10.32 11.78 -2.70
N GLU A 81 -11.55 11.29 -2.86
CA GLU A 81 -12.69 12.11 -3.26
C GLU A 81 -13.08 13.13 -2.17
N GLU A 82 -13.07 12.72 -0.90
CA GLU A 82 -13.35 13.62 0.23
C GLU A 82 -12.30 14.74 0.31
N ALA A 83 -11.01 14.39 0.19
CA ALA A 83 -9.91 15.36 0.23
C ALA A 83 -9.96 16.40 -0.91
N ARG A 84 -10.66 16.12 -2.01
CA ARG A 84 -10.87 17.07 -3.12
C ARG A 84 -12.01 18.05 -2.86
N ARG A 85 -12.82 17.85 -1.81
CA ARG A 85 -13.92 18.76 -1.50
C ARG A 85 -13.35 20.11 -1.01
N PRO A 86 -13.87 21.24 -1.52
CA PRO A 86 -13.34 22.57 -1.21
C PRO A 86 -13.45 22.98 0.27
N GLN A 87 -14.22 22.24 1.08
CA GLN A 87 -14.38 22.48 2.52
C GLN A 87 -13.37 21.70 3.38
N VAL A 88 -12.63 20.75 2.81
CA VAL A 88 -11.62 19.96 3.52
C VAL A 88 -10.27 20.67 3.40
N GLN A 89 -9.92 21.48 4.40
CA GLN A 89 -8.58 22.09 4.48
C GLN A 89 -7.56 21.02 4.95
N GLY A 90 -7.21 20.08 4.08
CA GLY A 90 -6.08 19.15 4.26
C GLY A 90 -6.18 18.14 5.41
N TYR A 91 -7.16 18.27 6.30
CA TYR A 91 -7.42 17.37 7.42
C TYR A 91 -8.87 16.89 7.36
N THR A 92 -9.04 15.58 7.47
CA THR A 92 -10.32 14.94 7.73
C THR A 92 -10.64 15.00 9.23
N PRO A 93 -11.91 14.95 9.64
CA PRO A 93 -12.28 14.89 11.06
C PRO A 93 -11.58 13.75 11.83
N SER A 94 -11.29 12.63 11.16
CA SER A 94 -10.54 11.49 11.71
C SER A 94 -9.06 11.78 12.04
N ASP A 95 -8.45 12.83 11.48
CA ASP A 95 -7.06 13.21 11.78
C ASP A 95 -6.93 13.82 13.18
N TRP A 96 -8.04 14.33 13.74
CA TRP A 96 -8.09 14.88 15.09
C TRP A 96 -8.34 13.81 16.15
N GLU A 97 -9.18 12.81 15.86
CA GLU A 97 -9.48 11.71 16.80
C GLU A 97 -8.26 10.82 17.10
N LEU A 98 -7.27 10.76 16.20
CA LEU A 98 -6.04 9.96 16.37
C LEU A 98 -4.82 10.77 16.81
N SER A 99 -4.87 12.10 16.77
CA SER A 99 -3.70 12.95 17.11
C SER A 99 -3.60 13.27 18.61
N GLY A 100 -4.67 13.06 19.39
CA GLY A 100 -4.69 13.32 20.83
C GLY A 100 -4.53 14.80 21.18
N LEU A 101 -4.84 15.69 20.24
CA LEU A 101 -4.81 17.13 20.42
C LEU A 101 -6.26 17.63 20.52
N ASP A 102 -6.64 18.06 21.72
CA ASP A 102 -7.86 18.84 21.99
C ASP A 102 -7.63 20.34 21.72
#